data_AF-A0A7M3NGG8-F1
#
_entry.id   AF-A0A7M3NGG8-F1
#
_cell.length_a   1.000
_cell.length_b   1.000
_cell.length_c   1.000
_cell.angle_alpha   90.00
_cell.angle_beta   90.00
_cell.angle_gamma   90.00
#
_symmetry.space_group_name_H-M   'P 1'
#
loop_
_entity.id
_entity.type
_entity.pdbx_description
1 polymer ?
#
loop_
_entity_poly.entity_id
_entity_poly.type
_entity_poly.pdbx_seq_one_letter_code
_entity_poly.pdbx_strand_id
1 'polypeptide(L)'
;AALALTEAVTLVADGGVPDEAYAQAAAQFDDTELAHVLALIMTINTWNRVAVTSAVVAAVRHVDTPYDQLLMSGIPRHEARRRIAAVVATRLGAWRAEVSEAG
;
A
#
# COMPACT_ATOMS: atom_id res chain seq x y z
N ALA A 1 5.19 -23.29 -6.74
CA ALA A 1 6.00 -22.40 -7.60
C ALA A 1 5.43 -20.99 -7.70
N ALA A 2 4.23 -20.78 -8.26
CA ALA A 2 3.64 -19.43 -8.40
C ALA A 2 3.59 -18.60 -7.11
N LEU A 3 3.14 -19.20 -5.99
CA LEU A 3 3.08 -18.50 -4.70
C LEU A 3 4.46 -18.11 -4.15
N ALA A 4 5.47 -18.96 -4.33
CA ALA A 4 6.84 -18.65 -3.92
C ALA A 4 7.43 -17.50 -4.75
N LEU A 5 7.16 -17.50 -6.06
CA LEU A 5 7.51 -16.37 -6.92
C LEU A 5 6.77 -15.08 -6.51
N THR A 6 5.48 -15.18 -6.18
CA THR A 6 4.69 -14.05 -5.66
C THR A 6 5.29 -13.47 -4.38
N GLU A 7 5.67 -14.32 -3.42
CA GLU A 7 6.30 -13.90 -2.17
C GLU A 7 7.64 -13.20 -2.45
N ALA A 8 8.51 -13.82 -3.24
CA ALA A 8 9.81 -13.26 -3.60
C ALA A 8 9.70 -11.90 -4.32
N VAL A 9 8.79 -11.76 -5.28
CA VAL A 9 8.57 -10.49 -5.99
C VAL A 9 7.91 -9.44 -5.08
N THR A 10 7.08 -9.85 -4.12
CA THR A 10 6.44 -8.94 -3.16
C THR A 10 7.47 -8.35 -2.19
N LEU A 11 8.43 -9.17 -1.77
CA LEU A 11 9.55 -8.82 -0.86
C LEU A 11 10.84 -8.48 -1.62
N VAL A 12 10.74 -8.10 -2.90
CA VAL A 12 11.91 -7.87 -3.78
C VAL A 12 12.92 -6.86 -3.22
N ALA A 13 12.49 -5.95 -2.34
CA ALA A 13 13.36 -4.98 -1.69
C ALA A 13 14.36 -5.61 -0.70
N ASP A 14 14.08 -6.80 -0.18
CA ASP A 14 14.88 -7.46 0.86
C ASP A 14 16.08 -8.23 0.29
N GLY A 15 16.12 -8.48 -1.02
CA GLY A 15 17.20 -9.22 -1.64
C GLY A 15 17.00 -9.63 -3.11
N GLY A 16 15.98 -9.08 -3.79
CA GLY A 16 15.63 -9.48 -5.15
C GLY A 16 14.80 -10.76 -5.22
N VAL A 17 14.71 -11.34 -6.41
CA VAL A 17 14.01 -12.61 -6.66
C VAL A 17 15.04 -13.73 -6.79
N PRO A 18 15.03 -14.76 -5.92
CA PRO A 18 15.95 -15.88 -6.04
C PRO A 18 15.76 -16.65 -7.36
N ASP A 19 16.86 -17.02 -8.00
CA ASP A 19 16.85 -17.77 -9.26
C ASP A 19 16.05 -19.07 -9.18
N GLU A 20 16.14 -19.76 -8.04
CA GLU A 20 15.39 -21.00 -7.80
C GLU A 20 13.87 -20.78 -7.80
N ALA A 21 13.38 -19.66 -7.26
CA ALA A 21 11.96 -19.34 -7.23
C ALA A 21 11.44 -19.04 -8.63
N TYR A 22 12.23 -18.32 -9.43
CA TYR A 22 11.93 -18.09 -10.84
C TYR A 22 11.95 -19.39 -11.64
N ALA A 23 13.01 -20.20 -11.52
CA ALA A 23 13.15 -21.46 -12.25
C ALA A 23 12.02 -22.46 -11.92
N GLN A 24 11.62 -22.55 -10.64
CA GLN A 24 10.49 -23.38 -10.24
C GLN A 24 9.18 -22.91 -10.88
N ALA A 25 8.96 -21.60 -11.05
CA ALA A 25 7.78 -21.08 -11.73
C ALA A 25 7.85 -21.33 -13.24
N ALA A 26 9.00 -21.07 -13.87
CA ALA A 26 9.22 -21.33 -15.29
C ALA A 26 9.11 -22.82 -15.66
N ALA A 27 9.31 -23.74 -14.71
CA ALA A 27 9.07 -25.16 -14.93
C ALA A 27 7.57 -25.54 -14.98
N GLN A 28 6.66 -24.64 -14.60
CA GLN A 28 5.21 -24.91 -14.50
C GLN A 28 4.38 -24.12 -15.51
N PHE A 29 4.94 -23.08 -16.10
CA PHE A 29 4.26 -22.14 -16.99
C PHE A 29 5.09 -21.97 -18.25
N ASP A 30 4.44 -21.82 -19.40
CA ASP A 30 5.15 -21.31 -20.57
C ASP A 30 5.55 -19.83 -20.37
N ASP A 31 6.37 -19.30 -21.28
CA ASP A 31 6.88 -17.93 -21.19
C ASP A 31 5.75 -16.88 -21.13
N THR A 32 4.64 -17.12 -21.83
CA THR A 32 3.49 -16.20 -21.87
C THR A 32 2.73 -16.25 -20.55
N GLU A 33 2.45 -17.45 -20.05
CA GLU A 33 1.79 -17.67 -18.77
C GLU A 33 2.62 -17.12 -17.60
N LEU A 34 3.93 -17.33 -17.61
CA LEU A 34 4.84 -16.81 -16.59
C LEU A 34 4.86 -15.27 -16.61
N ALA A 35 4.89 -14.66 -17.80
CA ALA A 35 4.77 -13.21 -17.95
C ALA A 35 3.43 -12.69 -17.39
N HIS A 36 2.33 -13.39 -17.62
CA HIS A 36 1.03 -13.04 -17.03
C HIS A 36 1.04 -13.15 -15.50
N VAL A 37 1.65 -14.19 -14.93
CA VAL A 37 1.80 -14.33 -13.47
C VAL A 37 2.57 -13.15 -12.90
N LEU A 38 3.72 -12.79 -13.48
CA LEU A 38 4.51 -11.63 -13.06
C LEU A 38 3.71 -10.32 -13.18
N ALA A 39 2.99 -10.11 -14.27
CA ALA A 39 2.15 -8.94 -14.47
C ALA A 39 1.05 -8.83 -13.41
N LEU A 40 0.41 -9.94 -13.03
CA LEU A 40 -0.58 -9.98 -11.96
C LEU A 40 0.04 -9.66 -10.60
N ILE A 41 1.20 -10.24 -10.29
CA ILE A 41 1.93 -9.97 -9.05
C ILE A 41 2.25 -8.47 -8.94
N MET A 42 2.79 -7.87 -10.00
CA MET A 42 3.09 -6.43 -10.04
C MET A 42 1.83 -5.58 -9.88
N THR A 43 0.74 -5.96 -10.55
CA THR A 43 -0.55 -5.26 -10.48
C THR A 43 -1.10 -5.26 -9.06
N ILE A 44 -1.14 -6.44 -8.42
CA ILE A 44 -1.60 -6.60 -7.03
C ILE A 44 -0.72 -5.79 -6.08
N ASN A 45 0.60 -5.92 -6.22
CA ASN A 45 1.57 -5.18 -5.40
C ASN A 45 1.40 -3.66 -5.50
N THR A 46 1.13 -3.16 -6.71
CA THR A 46 0.90 -1.74 -6.95
C THR A 46 -0.41 -1.29 -6.30
N TRP A 47 -1.51 -1.99 -6.57
CA TRP A 47 -2.82 -1.61 -6.04
C TRP A 47 -2.91 -1.76 -4.52
N ASN A 48 -2.25 -2.76 -3.93
CA ASN A 48 -2.17 -2.90 -2.48
C ASN A 48 -1.50 -1.68 -1.84
N ARG A 49 -0.37 -1.20 -2.39
CA ARG A 49 0.31 0.01 -1.87
C ARG A 49 -0.57 1.26 -1.98
N VAL A 50 -1.26 1.43 -3.11
CA VAL A 50 -2.18 2.55 -3.33
C VAL A 50 -3.36 2.49 -2.35
N ALA A 51 -3.99 1.32 -2.22
CA ALA A 51 -5.17 1.10 -1.38
C ALA A 51 -4.84 1.30 0.10
N VAL A 52 -3.77 0.69 0.60
CA VAL A 52 -3.33 0.82 1.99
C VAL A 52 -2.98 2.27 2.32
N THR A 53 -2.19 2.94 1.48
CA THR A 53 -1.84 4.36 1.70
C THR A 53 -3.09 5.25 1.73
N SER A 54 -4.02 5.01 0.81
CA SER A 54 -5.28 5.76 0.76
C SER A 54 -6.18 5.49 1.96
N ALA A 55 -6.23 4.23 2.42
CA ALA A 55 -7.02 3.80 3.58
C ALA A 55 -6.47 4.38 4.88
N VAL A 56 -5.15 4.40 5.07
CA VAL A 56 -4.51 5.04 6.24
C VAL A 56 -4.87 6.52 6.30
N VAL A 57 -4.74 7.24 5.19
CA VAL A 57 -5.12 8.66 5.14
C VAL A 57 -6.61 8.84 5.40
N ALA A 58 -7.47 7.97 4.87
CA ALA A 58 -8.91 8.02 5.13
C ALA A 58 -9.22 7.76 6.61
N ALA A 59 -8.60 6.77 7.23
CA ALA A 59 -8.76 6.45 8.64
C ALA A 59 -8.39 7.65 9.52
N VAL A 60 -7.21 8.25 9.30
CA VAL A 60 -6.79 9.45 10.06
C VAL A 60 -7.78 10.59 9.90
N ARG A 61 -8.33 10.82 8.70
CA ARG A 61 -9.37 11.86 8.51
C ARG A 61 -10.59 11.59 9.38
N HIS A 62 -11.11 10.38 9.38
CA HIS A 62 -12.36 10.05 10.07
C HIS A 62 -12.19 9.86 11.59
N VAL A 63 -11.04 9.33 12.03
CA VAL A 63 -10.81 8.96 13.44
C VAL A 63 -10.12 10.08 14.22
N ASP A 64 -9.17 10.79 13.60
CA ASP A 64 -8.27 11.71 14.32
C ASP A 64 -8.55 13.20 14.06
N THR A 65 -9.61 13.52 13.30
CA THR A 65 -9.95 14.91 12.95
C THR A 65 -11.46 15.14 13.04
N PRO A 66 -11.94 16.40 13.10
CA PRO A 66 -13.39 16.69 13.11
C PRO A 66 -14.05 16.50 11.73
N TYR A 67 -13.46 15.71 10.82
CA TYR A 67 -13.91 15.58 9.43
C TYR A 67 -15.40 15.24 9.33
N ASP A 68 -15.86 14.26 10.10
CA ASP A 68 -17.27 13.85 10.08
C ASP A 68 -18.19 14.96 10.59
N GLN A 69 -17.77 15.72 11.60
CA GLN A 69 -18.51 16.87 12.10
C GLN A 69 -18.61 17.99 11.05
N LEU A 70 -17.53 18.25 10.31
CA LEU A 70 -17.52 19.22 9.21
C LEU A 70 -18.47 18.79 8.08
N LEU A 71 -18.50 17.49 7.75
CA LEU A 71 -19.44 16.97 6.75
C LEU A 71 -20.89 17.06 7.23
N MET A 72 -21.15 16.70 8.49
CA MET A 72 -22.49 16.79 9.08
C MET A 72 -23.00 18.23 9.20
N SER A 73 -22.12 19.22 9.37
CA SER A 73 -22.48 20.64 9.35
C SER A 73 -22.67 21.22 7.94
N GLY A 74 -22.55 20.40 6.90
CA GLY A 74 -22.80 20.78 5.51
C GLY A 74 -21.57 21.31 4.77
N ILE A 75 -20.36 21.21 5.34
CA ILE A 75 -19.15 21.67 4.66
C ILE A 75 -18.81 20.70 3.52
N PRO A 76 -18.57 21.19 2.29
CA PRO A 76 -18.20 20.34 1.17
C PRO A 76 -16.92 19.54 1.45
N ARG A 77 -16.88 18.27 0.99
CA ARG A 77 -15.74 17.35 1.22
C ARG A 77 -14.38 17.94 0.89
N HIS A 78 -14.29 18.66 -0.23
CA HIS A 78 -13.03 19.25 -0.67
C HIS A 78 -12.54 20.34 0.31
N GLU A 79 -13.45 21.12 0.90
CA GLU A 79 -13.13 22.15 1.88
C GLU A 79 -12.82 21.54 3.24
N ALA A 80 -13.62 20.57 3.70
CA ALA A 80 -13.34 19.83 4.92
C ALA A 80 -11.96 19.17 4.88
N ARG A 81 -11.58 18.56 3.75
CA ARG A 81 -10.23 18.00 3.51
C ARG A 81 -9.13 19.05 3.59
N ARG A 82 -9.34 20.26 3.04
CA ARG A 82 -8.37 21.35 3.16
C ARG A 82 -8.18 21.77 4.62
N ARG A 83 -9.27 21.91 5.39
CA ARG A 83 -9.23 22.35 6.80
C ARG A 83 -8.47 21.37 7.70
N ILE A 84 -8.59 20.06 7.46
CA ILE A 84 -7.94 19.03 8.29
C ILE A 84 -6.54 18.62 7.79
N ALA A 85 -6.10 19.11 6.62
CA ALA A 85 -4.89 18.62 5.96
C ALA A 85 -3.63 18.72 6.84
N ALA A 86 -3.48 19.83 7.57
CA ALA A 86 -2.36 20.01 8.50
C ALA A 86 -2.38 18.98 9.63
N VAL A 87 -3.55 18.74 10.24
CA VAL A 87 -3.71 17.76 11.33
C VAL A 87 -3.40 16.35 10.85
N VAL A 88 -3.89 15.96 9.66
CA VAL A 88 -3.58 14.67 9.05
C VAL A 88 -2.08 14.51 8.85
N ALA A 89 -1.40 15.54 8.30
CA ALA A 89 0.04 15.50 8.08
C ALA A 89 0.83 15.38 9.39
N THR A 90 0.41 16.09 10.44
CA THR A 90 1.01 15.99 11.78
C THR A 90 0.87 14.59 12.36
N ARG A 91 -0.32 13.98 12.30
CA ARG A 91 -0.56 12.62 12.79
C ARG A 91 0.29 11.58 12.05
N LEU A 92 0.31 11.63 10.72
CA LEU A 92 1.14 10.75 9.90
C LEU A 92 2.64 11.00 10.09
N GLY A 93 3.04 12.21 10.48
CA GLY A 93 4.41 12.53 10.87
C GLY A 93 4.81 11.89 12.20
N ALA A 94 3.95 12.02 13.22
CA ALA A 94 4.18 11.43 14.54
C ALA A 94 4.32 9.90 14.49
N TRP A 95 3.41 9.21 13.80
CA TRP A 95 3.49 7.75 13.66
C TRP A 95 4.78 7.28 12.96
N ARG A 96 5.28 8.05 11.99
CA ARG A 96 6.57 7.73 11.35
C ARG A 96 7.75 7.89 12.30
N ALA A 97 7.73 8.93 13.14
CA ALA A 97 8.77 9.12 14.17
C ALA A 97 8.74 7.98 15.20
N GLU A 98 7.56 7.58 15.67
CA GLU A 98 7.38 6.46 16.62
C GLU A 98 7.93 5.13 16.05
N VAL A 99 7.68 4.84 14.78
CA VAL A 99 8.23 3.64 14.12
C VAL A 99 9.75 3.71 13.99
N SER A 100 10.31 4.89 13.72
CA SER A 100 11.76 5.07 13.64
C SER A 100 12.47 5.01 15.00
N GLU A 101 11.79 5.35 16.10
CA GLU A 101 12.34 5.21 17.46
C GLU A 101 12.22 3.78 18.00
N ALA A 102 11.29 2.99 17.49
CA ALA A 102 11.03 1.62 17.93
C ALA A 102 11.87 0.53 17.21
N GLY A 103 12.57 0.88 16.12
CA GLY A 103 13.41 -0.03 15.32
C GLY A 103 14.90 0.22 15.52
#